data_AF-A0A947B7Y0-F1
#
_entry.id   AF-A0A947B7Y0-F1
#
_cell.length_a   1.000
_cell.length_b   1.000
_cell.length_c   1.000
_cell.angle_alpha   90.00
_cell.angle_beta   90.00
_cell.angle_gamma   90.00
#
_symmetry.space_group_name_H-M   'P 1'
#
loop_
_entity.id
_entity.type
_entity.pdbx_description
1 polymer ?
#
loop_
_entity_poly.entity_id
_entity_poly.type
_entity_poly.pdbx_seq_one_letter_code
_entity_poly.pdbx_strand_id
1 'polypeptide(L)'
;FFFGVGPGTVIGNTIFGNPNDMATWTFGIPSIWAWQIIWWALGVFMMWFLAYKMELSTVPSTEIVALQEDIGDIHMDTDSP
;
A
#
# COMPACT_ATOMS: atom_id res chain seq x y z
N PHE A 1 -6.61 1.68 8.50
CA PHE A 1 -7.74 2.12 9.35
C PHE A 1 -7.30 2.84 10.61
N PHE A 2 -6.36 2.32 11.41
CA PHE A 2 -6.01 2.86 12.74
C PHE A 2 -5.71 4.38 12.80
N PHE A 3 -4.85 4.91 11.92
CA PHE A 3 -4.40 6.30 12.03
C PHE A 3 -5.29 7.33 11.32
N GLY A 4 -5.79 7.06 10.12
CA GLY A 4 -6.61 8.04 9.36
C GLY A 4 -8.11 8.05 9.67
N VAL A 5 -8.70 6.96 10.15
CA VAL A 5 -10.15 6.87 10.45
C VAL A 5 -10.44 6.11 11.76
N GLY A 6 -9.40 5.57 12.40
CA GLY A 6 -9.49 4.73 13.59
C GLY A 6 -9.09 5.49 14.86
N PRO A 7 -8.76 4.79 15.95
CA PRO A 7 -8.47 5.42 17.25
C PRO A 7 -7.28 6.39 17.23
N GLY A 8 -6.38 6.29 16.25
CA GLY A 8 -5.28 7.25 16.07
C GLY A 8 -5.72 8.66 15.71
N THR A 9 -6.95 8.85 15.22
CA THR A 9 -7.54 10.17 14.96
C THR A 9 -7.73 10.99 16.24
N VAL A 10 -7.88 10.35 17.40
CA VAL A 10 -7.95 11.02 18.70
C VAL A 10 -6.68 11.81 18.99
N ILE A 11 -5.51 11.23 18.65
CA ILE A 11 -4.21 11.91 18.77
C ILE A 11 -4.11 13.04 17.74
N GLY A 12 -4.55 12.77 16.50
CA GLY A 12 -4.59 13.75 15.42
C GLY A 12 -5.44 14.99 15.73
N ASN A 13 -6.41 14.89 16.63
CA ASN A 13 -7.27 16.00 17.01
C ASN A 13 -6.57 17.05 17.88
N THR A 14 -5.47 16.71 18.55
CA THR A 14 -4.83 17.61 19.54
C THR A 14 -3.35 17.90 19.26
N ILE A 15 -2.69 17.10 18.41
CA ILE A 15 -1.24 17.18 18.20
C ILE A 15 -0.79 18.44 17.43
N PHE A 16 -1.67 19.05 16.63
CA PHE A 16 -1.38 20.27 15.84
C PHE A 16 -2.16 21.50 16.32
N GLY A 17 -2.71 21.44 17.54
CA GLY A 17 -3.47 22.53 18.15
C GLY A 17 -4.70 22.01 18.89
N ASN A 18 -5.16 22.77 19.88
CA ASN A 18 -6.39 22.46 20.60
C ASN A 18 -7.59 22.73 19.67
N PRO A 19 -8.49 21.77 19.44
CA PRO A 19 -9.63 21.97 18.56
C PRO A 19 -10.61 23.05 19.06
N ASN A 20 -10.58 23.38 20.35
CA ASN A 20 -11.42 24.42 20.96
C ASN A 20 -10.76 25.81 20.97
N ASP A 21 -9.47 25.92 20.65
CA ASP A 21 -8.74 27.17 20.63
C ASP A 21 -7.98 27.36 19.31
N MET A 22 -8.55 28.19 18.44
CA MET A 22 -8.03 28.48 17.11
C MET A 22 -6.64 29.15 17.14
N ALA A 23 -6.29 29.87 18.22
CA ALA A 23 -4.99 30.54 18.32
C ALA A 23 -3.82 29.55 18.43
N THR A 24 -4.11 28.32 18.84
CA THR A 24 -3.11 27.25 19.02
C THR A 24 -2.88 26.41 17.75
N TRP A 25 -3.59 26.70 16.66
CA TRP A 25 -3.52 25.90 15.44
C TRP A 25 -2.25 26.21 14.66
N THR A 26 -1.32 25.27 14.62
CA THR A 26 -0.01 25.41 13.97
C THR A 26 -0.11 25.78 12.49
N PHE A 27 -1.17 25.32 11.82
CA PHE A 27 -1.35 25.48 10.37
C PHE A 27 -2.52 26.41 10.00
N GLY A 28 -3.13 27.10 10.98
CA GLY A 28 -4.33 27.93 10.76
C GLY A 28 -5.58 27.15 10.35
N ILE A 29 -5.50 25.81 10.32
CA ILE A 29 -6.58 24.87 10.05
C ILE A 29 -6.76 23.95 11.26
N PRO A 30 -7.94 23.34 11.46
CA PRO A 30 -8.16 22.40 12.55
C PRO A 30 -7.11 21.28 12.54
N SER A 31 -6.62 20.89 13.72
CA SER A 31 -5.60 19.84 13.87
C SER A 31 -5.97 18.54 13.14
N ILE A 32 -7.25 18.15 13.20
CA ILE A 32 -7.74 16.95 12.53
C ILE A 32 -7.60 17.02 11.00
N TRP A 33 -7.75 18.20 10.39
CA TRP A 33 -7.58 18.36 8.95
C TRP A 33 -6.12 18.17 8.53
N ALA A 34 -5.18 18.76 9.27
CA ALA A 34 -3.76 18.55 9.04
C ALA A 34 -3.40 17.06 9.14
N TRP A 35 -3.94 16.37 10.15
CA TRP A 35 -3.78 14.94 10.33
C TRP A 35 -4.32 14.11 9.15
N GLN A 36 -5.53 14.43 8.67
CA GLN A 36 -6.12 13.73 7.53
C GLN A 36 -5.28 13.90 6.25
N ILE A 37 -4.78 15.10 5.99
CA ILE A 37 -3.96 15.39 4.79
C ILE A 37 -2.66 14.59 4.81
N ILE A 38 -1.99 14.48 5.96
CA ILE A 38 -0.75 13.69 6.10
C ILE A 38 -1.00 12.22 5.75
N TRP A 39 -2.06 11.63 6.31
CA TRP A 39 -2.36 10.22 6.08
C TRP A 39 -2.95 9.94 4.70
N TRP A 40 -3.65 10.90 4.10
CA TRP A 40 -4.04 10.85 2.69
C TRP A 40 -2.82 10.86 1.78
N ALA A 41 -1.89 11.79 1.99
CA ALA A 41 -0.67 11.88 1.20
C ALA A 41 0.16 10.58 1.31
N LEU A 42 0.27 10.00 2.51
CA LEU A 42 0.92 8.72 2.72
C LEU A 42 0.20 7.57 1.98
N GLY A 43 -1.13 7.55 2.00
CA GLY A 43 -1.93 6.56 1.26
C GLY A 43 -1.72 6.65 -0.25
N VAL A 44 -1.78 7.86 -0.81
CA VAL A 44 -1.51 8.09 -2.24
C VAL A 44 -0.07 7.73 -2.61
N PHE A 45 0.90 8.13 -1.78
CA PHE A 45 2.30 7.77 -1.97
C PHE A 45 2.51 6.26 -1.95
N MET A 46 1.87 5.55 -1.01
CA MET A 46 1.91 4.09 -0.97
C MET A 46 1.34 3.49 -2.25
N MET A 47 0.15 3.91 -2.70
CA MET A 47 -0.44 3.41 -3.95
C MET A 47 0.48 3.64 -5.16
N TRP A 48 1.06 4.83 -5.27
CA TRP A 48 2.05 5.15 -6.30
C TRP A 48 3.30 4.25 -6.19
N PHE A 49 3.85 4.09 -4.99
CA PHE A 49 5.04 3.27 -4.75
C PHE A 49 4.81 1.80 -5.12
N LEU A 50 3.70 1.21 -4.67
CA LEU A 50 3.35 -0.18 -4.98
C LEU A 50 3.14 -0.38 -6.50
N ALA A 51 2.44 0.54 -7.15
CA ALA A 51 2.09 0.40 -8.56
C ALA A 51 3.29 0.59 -9.49
N TYR A 52 4.09 1.65 -9.27
CA TYR A 52 5.14 2.04 -10.21
C TYR A 52 6.53 1.53 -9.82
N LYS A 53 6.86 1.52 -8.53
CA LYS A 53 8.21 1.17 -8.06
C LYS A 53 8.38 -0.32 -7.81
N MET A 54 7.31 -0.99 -7.39
CA MET A 54 7.31 -2.44 -7.15
C MET A 54 6.61 -3.22 -8.25
N GLU A 55 6.10 -2.56 -9.29
CA GLU A 55 5.63 -3.23 -10.50
C GLU A 55 4.53 -4.29 -10.23
N LEU A 56 3.84 -4.19 -9.09
CA LEU A 56 2.83 -5.15 -8.66
C LEU A 56 1.56 -5.14 -9.53
N SER A 57 1.45 -4.16 -10.43
CA SER A 57 0.36 -4.05 -11.40
C SER A 57 0.84 -4.22 -12.85
N THR A 58 2.12 -4.53 -13.08
CA THR A 58 2.67 -4.75 -14.43
C THR A 58 2.83 -6.24 -14.71
N VAL A 59 2.72 -6.61 -15.99
CA VAL A 59 2.86 -8.00 -16.43
C VAL A 59 4.30 -8.45 -16.15
N PRO A 60 4.52 -9.58 -15.45
CA PRO A 60 5.86 -10.11 -15.22
C PRO A 60 6.60 -10.28 -16.55
N SER A 61 7.85 -9.80 -16.62
CA SER A 61 8.69 -9.98 -17.82
C SER A 61 9.18 -11.42 -17.99
N THR A 62 9.08 -12.23 -16.94
CA THR A 62 9.45 -13.64 -16.96
C THR A 62 8.27 -14.45 -17.47
N GLU A 63 8.48 -15.14 -18.60
CA GLU A 63 7.52 -16.08 -19.16
C GLU A 63 7.24 -17.17 -18.10
N ILE A 64 5.97 -17.37 -17.75
CA ILE A 64 5.58 -18.45 -16.83
C ILE A 64 5.73 -19.75 -17.60
N VAL A 65 6.91 -20.36 -17.50
CA VAL A 65 7.15 -21.72 -17.93
C VAL A 65 6.43 -22.62 -16.93
N ALA A 66 5.44 -23.37 -17.40
CA ALA A 66 4.83 -24.40 -16.58
C ALA A 66 5.94 -25.39 -16.18
N LEU A 67 6.20 -25.51 -14.87
CA LEU A 67 7.00 -26.61 -14.31
C LEU A 67 6.18 -27.89 -14.32
N GLN A 68 5.63 -28.23 -15.47
CA GLN A 68 4.98 -29.49 -15.73
C GLN A 68 5.85 -30.18 -16.77
N GLU A 69 6.87 -30.90 -16.31
CA GLU A 69 7.28 -32.09 -17.05
C GLU A 69 6.01 -32.93 -17.16
N ASP A 70 5.47 -33.02 -18.37
CA ASP A 70 4.29 -33.84 -18.59
C ASP A 70 4.67 -35.29 -18.23
N ILE A 71 3.91 -35.92 -17.34
CA ILE A 71 4.12 -37.31 -16.93
C ILE A 71 4.04 -38.26 -18.15
N GLY A 72 3.51 -37.80 -19.28
CA GLY A 72 3.56 -38.53 -20.56
C GLY A 72 4.96 -38.64 -21.18
N ASP A 73 5.86 -37.67 -20.96
CA ASP A 73 7.16 -37.60 -21.64
C ASP A 73 8.18 -38.59 -21.03
N ILE A 74 8.11 -38.82 -19.72
CA ILE A 74 8.95 -39.81 -19.00
C ILE A 74 8.71 -41.26 -19.45
N HIS A 75 7.52 -41.60 -19.96
CA HIS A 75 7.23 -42.93 -20.48
C HIS A 75 7.81 -43.14 -21.90
N MET A 76 7.86 -42.10 -22.73
CA MET A 76 8.39 -42.16 -24.10
C MET A 76 9.90 -42.44 -24.15
N ASP A 77 10.66 -41.95 -23.17
CA ASP A 77 12.10 -42.18 -23.05
C ASP A 77 12.46 -43.58 -22.52
N THR A 78 11.52 -44.25 -21.84
CA THR A 78 11.76 -45.60 -21.28
C THR A 78 11.48 -46.71 -22.31
N ASP A 79 10.72 -46.41 -23.36
CA ASP A 79 10.28 -47.36 -24.40
C ASP A 79 11.06 -47.23 -25.73
N SER A 80 12.07 -46.36 -25.79
CA SER A 80 12.99 -46.30 -26.94
C SER A 80 14.10 -47.37 -26.79
N PRO A 81 14.36 -48.21 -27.81
CA PRO A 81 15.28 -49.35 -27.73
C PRO A 81 16.76 -48.97 -27.60
#